data_AF-C6WH08-F1
#
_entry.id   AF-C6WH08-F1
#
_cell.length_a   1.000
_cell.length_b   1.000
_cell.length_c   1.000
_cell.angle_alpha   90.00
_cell.angle_beta   90.00
_cell.angle_gamma   90.00
#
_symmetry.space_group_name_H-M   'P 1'
#
loop_
_entity.id
_entity.type
_entity.pdbx_description
1 polymer ?
#
loop_
_entity_poly.entity_id
_entity_poly.type
_entity_poly.pdbx_seq_one_letter_code
_entity_poly.pdbx_strand_id
1 'polypeptide(L)'
;MGRRALVLLAALFSVVLAGGTAVAAPGGIGALHNCQSAAARDIGRGDSGAYVRRVQCLLNWAISSGTYHSISVDGDFGPDTEGKVIKFQQCANALGAGLVVDGRVGANTAPHLEWWAQHTAYIC
;
A
#
# COMPACT_ATOMS: atom_id res chain seq x y z
N MET A 1 -70.91 -35.33 7.83
CA MET A 1 -69.93 -34.62 8.69
C MET A 1 -68.67 -34.42 7.85
N GLY A 2 -68.10 -33.26 7.54
CA GLY A 2 -68.34 -31.84 7.78
C GLY A 2 -67.60 -31.04 6.70
N ARG A 3 -68.02 -29.78 6.48
CA ARG A 3 -67.54 -28.86 5.44
C ARG A 3 -66.20 -28.21 5.84
N ARG A 4 -65.35 -27.98 4.82
CA ARG A 4 -64.48 -26.80 4.57
C ARG A 4 -63.73 -26.16 5.75
N ALA A 5 -62.40 -26.06 5.64
CA ALA A 5 -61.68 -24.82 5.98
C ALA A 5 -60.26 -24.83 5.38
N LEU A 6 -60.01 -23.89 4.47
CA LEU A 6 -58.68 -23.37 4.16
C LEU A 6 -58.17 -22.60 5.39
N VAL A 7 -56.91 -22.78 5.75
CA VAL A 7 -56.15 -21.80 6.53
C VAL A 7 -54.84 -21.52 5.79
N LEU A 8 -54.81 -20.35 5.16
CA LEU A 8 -53.62 -19.64 4.73
C LEU A 8 -52.86 -19.18 5.98
N LEU A 9 -51.52 -19.21 5.98
CA LEU A 9 -50.66 -18.04 6.24
C LEU A 9 -49.19 -18.39 6.57
N ALA A 10 -48.33 -17.60 5.94
CA ALA A 10 -47.06 -17.07 6.45
C ALA A 10 -45.85 -18.01 6.59
N ALA A 11 -44.91 -17.85 5.65
CA ALA A 11 -43.57 -17.41 6.01
C ALA A 11 -42.91 -16.75 4.79
N LEU A 12 -43.08 -15.43 4.67
CA LEU A 12 -42.21 -14.60 3.84
C LEU A 12 -40.81 -14.64 4.48
N PHE A 13 -39.91 -15.45 3.93
CA PHE A 13 -38.49 -15.28 4.22
C PHE A 13 -38.00 -14.08 3.42
N SER A 14 -38.17 -12.89 4.00
CA SER A 14 -37.45 -11.69 3.59
C SER A 14 -35.96 -11.97 3.82
N VAL A 15 -35.25 -12.40 2.78
CA VAL A 15 -33.79 -12.35 2.79
C VAL A 15 -33.41 -10.89 2.90
N VAL A 16 -32.84 -10.55 4.06
CA VAL A 16 -32.17 -9.29 4.32
C VAL A 16 -31.10 -9.13 3.24
N LEU A 17 -31.29 -8.14 2.37
CA LEU A 17 -30.23 -7.66 1.50
C LEU A 17 -29.18 -7.07 2.43
N ALA A 18 -28.14 -7.85 2.74
CA ALA A 18 -26.96 -7.34 3.40
C ALA A 18 -26.41 -6.24 2.49
N GLY A 19 -26.69 -4.99 2.87
CA GLY A 19 -26.12 -3.80 2.28
C GLY A 19 -24.63 -3.80 2.54
N GLY A 20 -23.90 -4.59 1.76
CA GLY A 20 -22.48 -4.39 1.57
C GLY A 20 -22.36 -3.11 0.75
N THR A 21 -22.19 -1.97 1.40
CA THR A 21 -21.54 -0.85 0.75
C THR A 21 -20.11 -1.33 0.49
N ALA A 22 -19.89 -1.90 -0.69
CA ALA A 22 -18.57 -1.97 -1.26
C ALA A 22 -18.12 -0.50 -1.40
N VAL A 23 -17.43 0.00 -0.38
CA VAL A 23 -16.64 1.21 -0.51
C VAL A 23 -15.61 0.86 -1.58
N ALA A 24 -15.81 1.38 -2.80
CA ALA A 24 -14.77 1.37 -3.80
C ALA A 24 -13.58 2.06 -3.14
N ALA A 25 -12.52 1.30 -2.83
CA ALA A 25 -11.31 1.87 -2.30
C ALA A 25 -10.88 2.97 -3.28
N PRO A 26 -10.88 4.25 -2.88
CA PRO A 26 -10.33 5.27 -3.72
C PRO A 26 -8.84 4.95 -3.84
N GLY A 27 -8.34 4.98 -5.07
CA GLY A 27 -6.94 5.16 -5.40
C GLY A 27 -6.03 3.96 -5.23
N GLY A 28 -5.57 3.45 -6.38
CA GLY A 28 -4.31 2.73 -6.40
C GLY A 28 -3.68 2.46 -7.74
N ILE A 29 -3.75 3.41 -8.67
CA ILE A 29 -3.06 3.32 -9.97
C ILE A 29 -2.24 4.58 -10.31
N GLY A 30 -2.21 5.59 -9.44
CA GLY A 30 -1.53 6.87 -9.72
C GLY A 30 -0.01 6.85 -9.46
N ALA A 31 0.44 6.29 -8.33
CA ALA A 31 1.83 6.41 -7.92
C ALA A 31 2.81 5.60 -8.78
N LEU A 32 2.46 4.36 -9.15
CA LEU A 32 3.29 3.56 -10.06
C LEU A 32 3.37 4.15 -11.47
N HIS A 33 2.34 4.89 -11.91
CA HIS A 33 2.39 5.65 -13.17
C HIS A 33 3.23 6.92 -13.04
N ASN A 34 3.18 7.59 -11.88
CA ASN A 34 3.91 8.83 -11.63
C ASN A 34 5.41 8.61 -11.35
N CYS A 35 5.76 7.46 -10.76
CA CYS A 35 7.15 7.06 -10.53
C CYS A 35 7.63 6.18 -11.69
N GLN A 36 8.36 6.78 -12.64
CA GLN A 36 8.88 6.10 -13.84
C GLN A 36 9.45 4.71 -13.53
N SER A 37 9.05 3.71 -14.33
CA SER A 37 9.50 2.34 -14.17
C SER A 37 11.00 2.21 -14.47
N ALA A 38 11.66 1.33 -13.73
CA ALA A 38 13.08 1.02 -13.86
C ALA A 38 13.31 -0.41 -13.38
N ALA A 39 14.29 -1.10 -13.99
CA ALA A 39 14.62 -2.47 -13.63
C ALA A 39 15.01 -2.57 -12.14
N ALA A 40 14.30 -3.43 -11.41
CA ALA A 40 14.54 -3.64 -10.00
C ALA A 40 15.86 -4.37 -9.76
N ARG A 41 16.57 -3.95 -8.72
CA ARG A 41 17.83 -4.51 -8.23
C ARG A 41 17.99 -4.12 -6.76
N ASP A 42 18.79 -4.88 -6.02
CA ASP A 42 19.15 -4.48 -4.66
C ASP A 42 19.93 -3.17 -4.71
N ILE A 43 19.52 -2.19 -3.90
CA ILE A 43 20.14 -0.88 -3.81
C ILE A 43 20.28 -0.44 -2.36
N GLY A 44 21.33 0.33 -2.08
CA GLY A 44 21.56 0.99 -0.81
C GLY A 44 22.42 2.23 -0.98
N ARG A 45 22.92 2.74 0.16
CA ARG A 45 23.76 3.95 0.20
C ARG A 45 24.91 3.90 -0.82
N GLY A 46 25.02 4.95 -1.62
CA GLY A 46 26.04 5.11 -2.66
C GLY A 46 25.62 4.64 -4.05
N ASP A 47 24.53 3.87 -4.18
CA ASP A 47 23.98 3.51 -5.49
C ASP A 47 23.31 4.72 -6.15
N SER A 48 23.22 4.68 -7.48
CA SER A 48 22.54 5.72 -8.25
C SER A 48 21.76 5.19 -9.47
N GLY A 49 21.04 6.10 -10.12
CA GLY A 49 20.37 5.89 -11.41
C GLY A 49 18.85 5.79 -11.33
N ALA A 50 18.25 5.31 -12.42
CA ALA A 50 16.80 5.35 -12.61
C ALA A 50 16.01 4.57 -11.54
N TYR A 51 16.54 3.43 -11.07
CA TYR A 51 15.85 2.65 -10.04
C TYR A 51 15.88 3.33 -8.67
N VAL A 52 16.99 4.02 -8.33
CA VAL A 52 17.05 4.84 -7.11
C VAL A 52 16.02 5.96 -7.17
N ARG A 53 15.90 6.64 -8.32
CA ARG A 53 14.91 7.70 -8.53
C ARG A 53 13.48 7.19 -8.37
N ARG A 54 13.19 6.00 -8.91
CA ARG A 54 11.90 5.34 -8.73
C ARG A 54 11.62 5.08 -7.25
N VAL A 55 12.59 4.53 -6.51
CA VAL A 55 12.45 4.24 -5.08
C VAL A 55 12.24 5.52 -4.27
N GLN A 56 12.99 6.59 -4.53
CA GLN A 56 12.79 7.89 -3.86
C GLN A 56 11.38 8.44 -4.08
N CYS A 57 10.90 8.38 -5.33
CA CYS A 57 9.53 8.75 -5.66
C CYS A 57 8.52 7.91 -4.87
N LEU A 58 8.64 6.58 -4.90
CA LEU A 58 7.73 5.68 -4.18
C LEU A 58 7.75 5.90 -2.66
N LEU A 59 8.92 6.18 -2.06
CA LEU A 59 9.04 6.50 -0.64
C LEU A 59 8.28 7.79 -0.26
N ASN A 60 8.26 8.79 -1.14
CA ASN A 60 7.49 10.02 -0.93
C ASN A 60 5.97 9.83 -1.09
N TRP A 61 5.55 8.75 -1.75
CA TRP A 61 4.14 8.36 -1.85
C TRP A 61 3.72 7.45 -0.69
N ALA A 62 4.55 6.49 -0.32
CA ALA A 62 4.26 5.50 0.72
C ALA A 62 4.26 6.11 2.13
N ILE A 63 5.07 7.15 2.36
CA ILE A 63 5.19 7.83 3.65
C ILE A 63 4.62 9.26 3.55
N SER A 64 3.73 9.61 4.46
CA SER A 64 3.04 10.88 4.59
C SER A 64 4.02 12.04 4.63
N SER A 65 3.93 12.92 3.63
CA SER A 65 4.72 14.16 3.56
C SER A 65 4.27 15.21 4.58
N GLY A 66 3.09 15.06 5.18
CA GLY A 66 2.58 15.94 6.23
C GLY A 66 3.20 15.67 7.60
N THR A 67 3.59 14.42 7.85
CA THR A 67 4.22 13.99 9.11
C THR A 67 5.74 13.86 8.97
N TYR A 68 6.22 13.41 7.81
CA TYR A 68 7.63 13.16 7.54
C TYR A 68 8.08 13.96 6.32
N HIS A 69 9.30 14.49 6.35
CA HIS A 69 9.83 15.25 5.22
C HIS A 69 9.94 14.41 3.94
N SER A 70 9.62 15.01 2.79
CA SER A 70 9.87 14.44 1.47
C SER A 70 11.35 14.50 1.13
N ILE A 71 11.90 13.45 0.53
CA ILE A 71 13.29 13.44 0.07
C ILE A 71 13.38 13.89 -1.39
N SER A 72 14.56 14.34 -1.81
CA SER A 72 14.86 14.61 -3.23
C SER A 72 14.70 13.36 -4.09
N VAL A 73 14.29 13.56 -5.34
CA VAL A 73 14.13 12.50 -6.36
C VAL A 73 15.19 12.69 -7.45
N ASP A 74 16.45 12.68 -7.04
CA ASP A 74 17.63 12.95 -7.89
C ASP A 74 18.18 11.66 -8.54
N GLY A 75 17.94 10.52 -7.91
CA GLY A 75 18.50 9.24 -8.30
C GLY A 75 19.84 8.92 -7.63
N ASP A 76 20.20 9.62 -6.55
CA ASP A 76 21.37 9.33 -5.72
C ASP A 76 20.94 8.80 -4.35
N PHE A 77 21.41 7.61 -3.98
CA PHE A 77 21.04 6.97 -2.72
C PHE A 77 21.90 7.54 -1.58
N GLY A 78 21.59 8.78 -1.20
CA GLY A 78 22.23 9.51 -0.12
C GLY A 78 21.67 9.17 1.27
N PRO A 79 22.14 9.87 2.32
CA PRO A 79 21.70 9.66 3.70
C PRO A 79 20.20 9.80 3.92
N ASP A 80 19.55 10.76 3.28
CA ASP A 80 18.11 10.98 3.43
C ASP A 80 17.31 9.84 2.81
N THR A 81 17.78 9.28 1.70
CA THR A 81 17.16 8.11 1.07
C THR A 81 17.27 6.90 1.99
N GLU A 82 18.46 6.62 2.53
CA GLU A 82 18.66 5.51 3.49
C GLU A 82 17.79 5.68 4.74
N GLY A 83 17.77 6.87 5.33
CA GLY A 83 16.95 7.16 6.50
C GLY A 83 15.46 6.93 6.25
N LYS A 84 14.97 7.30 5.05
CA LYS A 84 13.58 7.09 4.67
C LYS A 84 13.25 5.63 4.36
N VAL A 85 14.20 4.85 3.82
CA VAL A 85 14.06 3.39 3.68
C VAL A 85 13.99 2.71 5.05
N ILE A 86 14.86 3.08 5.98
CA ILE A 86 14.83 2.58 7.37
C ILE A 86 13.46 2.88 7.99
N LYS A 87 12.96 4.11 7.84
CA LYS A 87 11.63 4.47 8.34
C LYS A 87 10.54 3.60 7.72
N PHE A 88 10.56 3.42 6.41
CA PHE A 88 9.61 2.56 5.71
C PHE A 88 9.62 1.13 6.28
N GLN A 89 10.81 0.53 6.41
CA GLN A 89 10.97 -0.84 6.95
C GLN A 89 10.44 -0.95 8.38
N GLN A 90 10.70 0.03 9.24
CA GLN A 90 10.15 0.09 10.61
C GLN A 90 8.61 0.14 10.60
N CYS A 91 8.02 1.00 9.77
CA CYS A 91 6.57 1.14 9.65
C CYS A 91 5.92 -0.15 9.12
N ALA A 92 6.52 -0.77 8.10
CA ALA A 92 6.06 -2.04 7.58
C ALA A 92 6.11 -3.15 8.64
N ASN A 93 7.16 -3.17 9.46
CA ASN A 93 7.29 -4.15 10.55
C ASN A 93 6.30 -3.93 11.68
N ALA A 94 5.94 -2.68 12.00
CA ALA A 94 4.86 -2.39 12.94
C ALA A 94 3.51 -2.97 12.47
N LEU A 95 3.35 -3.21 11.16
CA LEU A 95 2.20 -3.85 10.53
C LEU A 95 2.41 -5.35 10.22
N GLY A 96 3.52 -5.95 10.68
CA GLY A 96 3.78 -7.39 10.57
C GLY A 96 4.51 -7.86 9.31
N ALA A 97 5.20 -6.95 8.58
CA ALA A 97 5.89 -7.33 7.34
C ALA A 97 7.13 -8.24 7.53
N GLY A 98 7.82 -8.17 8.67
CA GLY A 98 9.00 -9.01 8.95
C GLY A 98 10.23 -8.68 8.09
N LEU A 99 10.37 -7.43 7.64
CA LEU A 99 11.52 -6.93 6.91
C LEU A 99 12.75 -6.77 7.82
N VAL A 100 13.94 -6.95 7.24
CA VAL A 100 15.18 -6.50 7.90
C VAL A 100 15.25 -4.98 7.81
N VAL A 101 15.60 -4.31 8.91
CA VAL A 101 15.75 -2.84 8.96
C VAL A 101 17.21 -2.48 8.74
N ASP A 102 17.64 -2.50 7.48
CA ASP A 102 19.04 -2.32 7.05
C ASP A 102 19.25 -1.10 6.14
N GLY A 103 18.19 -0.36 5.81
CA GLY A 103 18.26 0.77 4.90
C GLY A 103 18.48 0.40 3.44
N ARG A 104 18.34 -0.88 3.07
CA ARG A 104 18.45 -1.36 1.69
C ARG A 104 17.09 -1.69 1.09
N VAL A 105 16.97 -1.45 -0.21
CA VAL A 105 15.79 -1.83 -0.99
C VAL A 105 16.10 -3.07 -1.80
N GLY A 106 16.14 -4.20 -1.08
CA GLY A 106 16.32 -5.53 -1.66
C GLY A 106 15.00 -6.21 -2.05
N ALA A 107 15.10 -7.50 -2.41
CA ALA A 107 13.98 -8.31 -2.92
C ALA A 107 12.76 -8.40 -1.98
N ASN A 108 12.96 -8.25 -0.67
CA ASN A 108 11.87 -8.25 0.31
C ASN A 108 11.29 -6.85 0.53
N THR A 109 12.12 -5.79 0.54
CA THR A 109 11.67 -4.41 0.77
C THR A 109 10.91 -3.85 -0.44
N ALA A 110 11.41 -4.07 -1.65
CA ALA A 110 10.87 -3.51 -2.89
C ALA A 110 9.36 -3.80 -3.11
N PRO A 111 8.87 -5.06 -3.04
CA PRO A 111 7.46 -5.34 -3.26
C PRO A 111 6.56 -4.70 -2.20
N HIS A 112 7.01 -4.61 -0.95
CA HIS A 112 6.29 -3.88 0.09
C HIS A 112 6.20 -2.39 -0.24
N LEU A 113 7.30 -1.77 -0.66
CA LEU A 113 7.34 -0.35 -1.02
C LEU A 113 6.41 -0.04 -2.19
N GLU A 114 6.47 -0.85 -3.25
CA GLU A 114 5.60 -0.72 -4.41
C GLU A 114 4.13 -0.86 -4.01
N TRP A 115 3.79 -1.85 -3.17
CA TRP A 115 2.43 -2.03 -2.67
C TRP A 115 1.99 -0.81 -1.86
N TRP A 116 2.75 -0.33 -0.88
CA TRP A 116 2.29 0.82 -0.07
C TRP A 116 2.19 2.11 -0.86
N ALA A 117 3.10 2.36 -1.80
CA ALA A 117 3.06 3.56 -2.63
C ALA A 117 1.81 3.62 -3.54
N GLN A 118 1.26 2.47 -3.94
CA GLN A 118 0.04 2.41 -4.74
C GLN A 118 -1.26 2.44 -3.91
N HIS A 119 -1.25 2.60 -2.59
CA HIS A 119 -2.49 2.71 -1.80
C HIS A 119 -2.78 4.15 -1.40
N THR A 120 -4.05 4.46 -1.10
CA THR A 120 -4.45 5.79 -0.60
C THR A 120 -4.09 6.05 0.85
N ALA A 121 -3.73 5.01 1.60
CA ALA A 121 -3.24 5.14 2.95
C ALA A 121 -1.71 5.15 2.95
N TYR A 122 -1.13 6.07 3.71
CA TYR A 122 0.29 6.05 4.01
C TYR A 122 0.60 4.93 5.01
N ILE A 123 1.79 4.34 4.90
CA ILE A 123 2.28 3.34 5.88
C ILE A 123 2.61 3.99 7.23
N CYS A 124 2.92 5.29 7.16
CA CYS A 124 3.33 6.25 8.17
C CYS A 124 3.13 7.62 7.50
#